data_AF-A0A4D7BBU3-F1
#
_entry.id   AF-A0A4D7BBU3-F1
#
_cell.length_a   1.000
_cell.length_b   1.000
_cell.length_c   1.000
_cell.angle_alpha   90.00
_cell.angle_beta   90.00
_cell.angle_gamma   90.00
#
_symmetry.space_group_name_H-M   'P 1'
#
loop_
_entity.id
_entity.type
_entity.pdbx_description
1 polymer ?
#
loop_
_entity_poly.entity_id
_entity_poly.type
_entity_poly.pdbx_seq_one_letter_code
_entity_poly.pdbx_strand_id
1 'polypeptide(L)'
;MASSTNALPIVSLCLAGLSLGAAAYQSYSHGRNLEVVQRNVLRAEYLRTCRDIIDAYFQIKMRTYAMNEAAINHGRGPEVVDPLVQREVEAAVFKFGALGTFLANFRDDIVRERYTQLSWKLLAIARETYKQPRVDFDKAYGEADTLFGEMNEDCARTARLSFF
;
A
#
# COMPACT_ATOMS: atom_id res chain seq x y z
N MET A 1 -15.28 -74.26 12.78
CA MET A 1 -15.70 -73.15 13.67
C MET A 1 -14.44 -72.47 14.17
N ALA A 2 -14.00 -71.40 13.53
CA ALA A 2 -12.74 -70.71 13.87
C ALA A 2 -13.02 -69.23 14.13
N SER A 3 -12.81 -68.84 15.40
CA SER A 3 -12.43 -67.52 15.92
C SER A 3 -12.91 -66.28 15.16
N SER A 4 -14.16 -65.85 15.41
CA SER A 4 -14.70 -64.54 14.99
C SER A 4 -14.56 -63.45 16.06
N THR A 5 -13.93 -63.74 17.21
CA THR A 5 -13.93 -62.86 18.39
C THR A 5 -12.94 -61.69 18.30
N ASN A 6 -11.88 -61.80 17.50
CA ASN A 6 -10.82 -60.78 17.40
C ASN A 6 -10.88 -59.92 16.11
N ALA A 7 -11.77 -60.23 15.16
CA ALA A 7 -11.84 -59.49 13.89
C ALA A 7 -12.47 -58.09 14.06
N LEU A 8 -13.51 -57.98 14.88
CA LEU A 8 -14.22 -56.72 15.17
C LEU A 8 -13.32 -55.64 15.78
N PRO A 9 -12.53 -55.91 16.85
CA PRO A 9 -11.65 -54.88 17.41
C PRO A 9 -10.52 -54.47 16.46
N ILE A 10 -10.00 -55.40 15.64
CA ILE A 10 -8.97 -55.11 14.63
C ILE A 10 -9.53 -54.17 13.55
N VAL A 11 -10.72 -54.47 13.02
CA VAL A 11 -11.39 -53.62 12.03
C VAL A 11 -11.69 -52.24 12.61
N SER A 12 -12.14 -52.17 13.86
CA SER A 12 -12.38 -50.89 14.54
C SER A 12 -11.10 -50.07 14.72
N LEU A 13 -9.96 -50.72 15.04
CA LEU A 13 -8.67 -50.05 15.16
C LEU A 13 -8.17 -49.52 13.80
N CYS A 14 -8.34 -50.30 12.74
CA CYS A 14 -7.99 -49.88 11.38
C CYS A 14 -8.84 -48.68 10.92
N LEU A 15 -10.14 -48.70 11.18
CA LEU A 15 -11.04 -47.58 10.88
C LEU A 15 -10.65 -46.32 11.67
N ALA A 16 -10.32 -46.47 12.95
CA ALA A 16 -9.86 -45.37 13.79
C ALA A 16 -8.52 -44.80 13.31
N GLY A 17 -7.58 -45.65 12.88
CA GLY A 17 -6.30 -45.22 12.32
C GLY A 17 -6.46 -44.47 11.00
N LEU A 18 -7.33 -44.97 10.11
CA LEU A 18 -7.64 -44.32 8.83
C LEU A 18 -8.37 -43.00 9.03
N SER A 19 -9.29 -42.90 9.99
CA SER A 19 -9.99 -41.64 10.30
C SER A 19 -9.03 -40.61 10.91
N LEU A 20 -8.13 -41.02 11.80
CA LEU A 20 -7.06 -40.17 12.32
C LEU A 20 -6.14 -39.67 11.21
N GLY A 21 -5.73 -40.55 10.28
CA GLY A 21 -4.90 -40.21 9.13
C GLY A 21 -5.59 -39.23 8.19
N ALA A 22 -6.88 -39.45 7.90
CA ALA A 22 -7.69 -38.52 7.11
C ALA A 22 -7.82 -37.15 7.79
N ALA A 23 -8.05 -37.11 9.10
CA ALA A 23 -8.14 -35.87 9.87
C ALA A 23 -6.79 -35.12 9.90
N ALA A 24 -5.67 -35.82 10.10
CA ALA A 24 -4.34 -35.23 10.05
C ALA A 24 -4.01 -34.67 8.66
N TYR A 25 -4.34 -35.40 7.59
CA TYR A 25 -4.17 -34.93 6.21
C TYR A 25 -5.04 -33.71 5.89
N GLN A 26 -6.30 -33.71 6.32
CA GLN A 26 -7.19 -32.56 6.15
C GLN A 26 -6.68 -31.34 6.92
N SER A 27 -6.21 -31.51 8.15
CA SER A 27 -5.60 -30.44 8.95
C SER A 27 -4.35 -29.87 8.29
N TYR A 28 -3.47 -30.74 7.77
CA TYR A 28 -2.27 -30.31 7.05
C TYR A 28 -2.59 -29.56 5.76
N SER A 29 -3.51 -30.10 4.95
CA SER A 29 -3.94 -29.49 3.69
C SER A 29 -4.66 -28.15 3.92
N HIS A 30 -5.55 -28.07 4.91
CA HIS A 30 -6.23 -26.82 5.27
C HIS A 30 -5.26 -25.75 5.78
N GLY A 31 -4.31 -26.11 6.65
CA GLY A 31 -3.28 -25.18 7.11
C GLY A 31 -2.46 -24.60 5.94
N ARG A 32 -1.98 -25.48 5.06
CA ARG A 32 -1.28 -25.11 3.82
C ARG A 32 -2.10 -24.18 2.91
N ASN A 33 -3.39 -24.47 2.73
CA ASN A 33 -4.27 -23.67 1.89
C ASN A 33 -4.52 -22.28 2.49
N LEU A 34 -4.72 -22.19 3.81
CA LEU A 34 -4.91 -20.92 4.51
C LEU A 34 -3.65 -20.03 4.41
N GLU A 35 -2.46 -20.60 4.59
CA GLU A 35 -1.19 -19.86 4.43
C GLU A 35 -1.02 -19.29 3.02
N VAL A 36 -1.34 -20.07 1.98
CA VAL A 36 -1.26 -19.63 0.58
C VAL A 36 -2.27 -18.52 0.30
N VAL A 37 -3.52 -18.67 0.77
CA VAL A 37 -4.56 -17.65 0.59
C VAL A 37 -4.19 -16.36 1.31
N GLN A 38 -3.77 -16.43 2.57
CA GLN A 38 -3.35 -15.26 3.34
C GLN A 38 -2.19 -14.52 2.67
N ARG A 39 -1.16 -15.24 2.20
CA ARG A 39 -0.03 -14.64 1.49
C ARG A 39 -0.46 -13.94 0.20
N ASN A 40 -1.37 -14.55 -0.56
CA ASN A 40 -1.88 -13.97 -1.80
C ASN A 40 -2.77 -12.75 -1.55
N VAL A 41 -3.60 -12.78 -0.50
CA VAL A 41 -4.43 -11.64 -0.08
C VAL A 41 -3.56 -10.47 0.36
N LEU A 42 -2.54 -10.70 1.20
CA LEU A 42 -1.62 -9.65 1.63
C LEU A 42 -0.86 -9.05 0.45
N ARG A 43 -0.42 -9.87 -0.51
CA ARG A 43 0.23 -9.40 -1.74
C ARG A 43 -0.72 -8.57 -2.62
N ALA A 44 -1.96 -9.00 -2.76
CA ALA A 44 -2.97 -8.28 -3.52
C ALA A 44 -3.31 -6.92 -2.87
N GLU A 45 -3.44 -6.90 -1.54
CA GLU A 45 -3.65 -5.66 -0.78
C GLU A 45 -2.46 -4.70 -0.92
N TYR A 46 -1.24 -5.22 -0.79
CA TYR A 46 -0.02 -4.44 -0.99
C TYR A 46 0.04 -3.80 -2.38
N LEU A 47 -0.22 -4.56 -3.44
CA LEU A 47 -0.23 -4.03 -4.81
C LEU A 47 -1.36 -3.02 -5.04
N ARG A 48 -2.53 -3.23 -4.41
CA ARG A 48 -3.62 -2.26 -4.43
C ARG A 48 -3.18 -0.96 -3.78
N THR A 49 -2.59 -1.00 -2.60
CA THR A 49 -2.11 0.22 -1.93
C THR A 49 -0.98 0.89 -2.71
N CYS A 50 -0.07 0.13 -3.30
CA CYS A 50 0.95 0.66 -4.22
C CYS A 50 0.32 1.45 -5.38
N ARG A 51 -0.74 0.95 -6.00
CA ARG A 51 -1.46 1.70 -7.03
C ARG A 51 -2.11 2.96 -6.46
N ASP A 52 -2.81 2.83 -5.34
CA ASP A 52 -3.59 3.93 -4.76
C ASP A 52 -2.70 5.07 -4.25
N ILE A 53 -1.49 4.76 -3.76
CA ILE A 53 -0.52 5.78 -3.33
C ILE A 53 0.11 6.51 -4.53
N ILE A 54 0.33 5.81 -5.64
CA ILE A 54 0.80 6.42 -6.89
C ILE A 54 -0.25 7.39 -7.43
N ASP A 55 -1.51 6.95 -7.47
CA ASP A 55 -2.64 7.80 -7.90
C ASP A 55 -2.77 9.04 -7.00
N ALA A 56 -2.74 8.86 -5.67
CA ALA A 56 -2.77 9.98 -4.73
C ALA A 56 -1.63 10.98 -4.97
N TYR A 57 -0.40 10.51 -5.20
CA TYR A 57 0.75 11.37 -5.51
C TYR A 57 0.51 12.25 -6.74
N PHE A 58 0.10 11.63 -7.86
CA PHE A 58 -0.12 12.38 -9.09
C PHE A 58 -1.34 13.31 -9.02
N GLN A 59 -2.38 12.95 -8.27
CA GLN A 59 -3.51 13.85 -8.02
C GLN A 59 -3.07 15.10 -7.25
N ILE A 60 -2.24 14.95 -6.22
CA ILE A 60 -1.67 16.09 -5.47
C ILE A 60 -0.82 16.94 -6.42
N LYS A 61 0.07 16.31 -7.19
CA LYS A 61 0.94 16.99 -8.16
C LYS A 61 0.12 17.83 -9.13
N MET A 62 -0.84 17.24 -9.84
CA MET A 62 -1.64 17.97 -10.82
C MET A 62 -2.40 19.15 -10.21
N ARG A 63 -3.00 18.97 -9.02
CA ARG A 63 -3.76 20.04 -8.36
C ARG A 63 -2.87 21.20 -7.91
N THR A 64 -1.72 20.90 -7.31
CA THR A 64 -0.77 21.96 -6.90
C THR A 64 -0.13 22.69 -8.08
N TYR A 65 0.08 22.02 -9.22
CA TYR A 65 0.50 22.68 -10.46
C TYR A 65 -0.57 23.67 -10.94
N ALA A 66 -1.84 23.27 -10.94
CA ALA A 66 -2.95 24.15 -11.27
C ALA A 66 -3.05 25.34 -10.29
N MET A 67 -2.83 25.11 -9.00
CA MET A 67 -2.77 26.18 -7.99
C MET A 67 -1.60 27.14 -8.23
N ASN A 68 -0.42 26.64 -8.63
CA ASN A 68 0.73 27.47 -8.96
C ASN A 68 0.49 28.30 -10.22
N GLU A 69 -0.11 27.72 -11.26
CA GLU A 69 -0.48 28.44 -12.48
C GLU A 69 -1.52 29.54 -12.19
N ALA A 70 -2.54 29.24 -11.37
CA ALA A 70 -3.48 30.25 -10.91
C ALA A 70 -2.79 31.39 -10.15
N ALA A 71 -1.89 31.05 -9.23
CA ALA A 71 -1.08 32.02 -8.47
C ALA A 71 -0.17 32.91 -9.34
N ILE A 72 0.32 32.38 -10.46
CA ILE A 72 1.13 33.13 -11.42
C ILE A 72 0.26 34.03 -12.29
N ASN A 73 -0.87 33.52 -12.81
CA ASN A 73 -1.72 34.21 -13.78
C ASN A 73 -2.54 35.35 -13.17
N HIS A 74 -2.99 35.20 -11.92
CA HIS A 74 -3.86 36.19 -11.25
C HIS A 74 -3.09 37.13 -10.30
N GLY A 75 -1.76 37.05 -10.26
CA GLY A 75 -0.89 37.80 -9.33
C GLY A 75 -0.78 37.13 -7.96
N ARG A 76 0.18 37.57 -7.13
CA ARG A 76 0.39 37.01 -5.78
C ARG A 76 -0.51 37.71 -4.76
N GLY A 77 -1.57 37.04 -4.33
CA GLY A 77 -2.48 37.52 -3.28
C GLY A 77 -3.12 36.35 -2.51
N PRO A 78 -3.60 36.58 -1.26
CA PRO A 78 -4.17 35.54 -0.41
C PRO A 78 -5.49 34.93 -0.91
N GLU A 79 -6.12 35.51 -1.94
CA GLU A 79 -7.43 35.09 -2.48
C GLU A 79 -7.37 34.40 -3.86
N VAL A 80 -6.17 34.11 -4.36
CA VAL A 80 -6.00 33.63 -5.75
C VAL A 80 -6.43 32.16 -5.91
N VAL A 81 -6.27 31.37 -4.86
CA VAL A 81 -6.74 29.99 -4.80
C VAL A 81 -7.81 29.89 -3.73
N ASP A 82 -8.96 29.32 -4.09
CA ASP A 82 -10.04 29.06 -3.16
C ASP A 82 -9.51 28.23 -1.96
N PRO A 83 -9.68 28.71 -0.71
CA PRO A 83 -9.28 27.97 0.49
C PRO A 83 -9.84 26.54 0.54
N LEU A 84 -11.00 26.28 -0.04
CA LEU A 84 -11.58 24.94 -0.14
C LEU A 84 -10.72 24.04 -1.04
N VAL A 85 -10.28 24.54 -2.20
CA VAL A 85 -9.40 23.82 -3.12
C VAL A 85 -8.06 23.50 -2.44
N GLN A 86 -7.47 24.47 -1.74
CA GLN A 86 -6.25 24.22 -0.98
C GLN A 86 -6.47 23.12 0.08
N ARG A 87 -7.57 23.17 0.85
CA ARG A 87 -7.89 22.16 1.86
C ARG A 87 -8.10 20.77 1.26
N GLU A 88 -8.71 20.67 0.09
CA GLU A 88 -8.85 19.38 -0.60
C GLU A 88 -7.50 18.78 -0.98
N VAL A 89 -6.55 19.60 -1.43
CA VAL A 89 -5.18 19.13 -1.72
C VAL A 89 -4.49 18.70 -0.44
N GLU A 90 -4.61 19.46 0.65
CA GLU A 90 -4.07 19.04 1.96
C GLU A 90 -4.69 17.71 2.42
N ALA A 91 -6.00 17.51 2.23
CA ALA A 91 -6.66 16.25 2.54
C ALA A 91 -6.10 15.08 1.70
N ALA A 92 -5.81 15.31 0.42
CA ALA A 92 -5.16 14.33 -0.44
C ALA A 92 -3.73 14.00 0.04
N VAL A 93 -2.97 14.99 0.52
CA VAL A 93 -1.65 14.78 1.14
C VAL A 93 -1.76 13.92 2.41
N PHE A 94 -2.74 14.18 3.27
CA PHE A 94 -2.96 13.34 4.46
C PHE A 94 -3.37 11.91 4.08
N LYS A 95 -4.21 11.74 3.06
CA LYS A 95 -4.54 10.42 2.51
C LYS A 95 -3.29 9.71 2.00
N PHE A 96 -2.42 10.40 1.27
CA PHE A 96 -1.13 9.85 0.82
C PHE A 96 -0.28 9.38 2.02
N GLY A 97 -0.14 10.21 3.05
CA GLY A 97 0.59 9.84 4.27
C GLY A 97 0.00 8.61 5.00
N ALA A 98 -1.33 8.51 5.05
CA ALA A 98 -2.02 7.36 5.63
C ALA A 98 -1.76 6.07 4.83
N LEU A 99 -1.83 6.14 3.49
CA LEU A 99 -1.48 5.01 2.61
C LEU A 99 -0.01 4.61 2.77
N GLY A 100 0.89 5.58 2.90
CA GLY A 100 2.32 5.33 3.13
C GLY A 100 2.59 4.65 4.47
N THR A 101 1.87 5.07 5.52
CA THR A 101 1.92 4.43 6.85
C THR A 101 1.42 3.00 6.80
N PHE A 102 0.34 2.75 6.05
CA PHE A 102 -0.15 1.39 5.83
C PHE A 102 0.87 0.53 5.08
N LEU A 103 1.46 1.03 3.99
CA LEU A 103 2.51 0.33 3.24
C LEU A 103 3.73 0.01 4.11
N ALA A 104 4.09 0.91 5.01
CA ALA A 104 5.20 0.70 5.93
C ALA A 104 4.96 -0.46 6.91
N ASN A 105 3.70 -0.88 7.17
CA ASN A 105 3.43 -2.07 7.99
C ASN A 105 3.87 -3.38 7.33
N PHE A 106 4.13 -3.37 6.02
CA PHE A 106 4.63 -4.52 5.26
C PHE A 106 6.16 -4.51 5.09
N ARG A 107 6.86 -3.59 5.78
CA ARG A 107 8.26 -3.23 5.57
C ARG A 107 8.96 -2.80 6.87
N ASP A 108 10.24 -2.47 6.76
CA ASP A 108 11.07 -1.95 7.85
C ASP A 108 10.79 -0.46 8.13
N ASP A 109 11.12 -0.01 9.34
CA ASP A 109 10.83 1.35 9.84
C ASP A 109 11.40 2.48 8.96
N ILE A 110 12.48 2.22 8.24
CA ILE A 110 13.12 3.17 7.30
C ILE A 110 12.13 3.62 6.20
N VAL A 111 11.25 2.72 5.75
CA VAL A 111 10.26 3.04 4.71
C VAL A 111 9.18 4.00 5.24
N ARG A 112 8.80 3.84 6.52
CA ARG A 112 7.84 4.73 7.19
C ARG A 112 8.35 6.17 7.25
N GLU A 113 9.63 6.33 7.58
CA GLU A 113 10.27 7.64 7.65
C GLU A 113 10.26 8.35 6.30
N ARG A 114 10.57 7.64 5.21
CA ARG A 114 10.55 8.19 3.85
C ARG A 114 9.16 8.67 3.42
N TYR A 115 8.10 7.87 3.66
CA TYR A 115 6.72 8.31 3.41
C TYR A 115 6.32 9.52 4.24
N THR A 116 6.76 9.57 5.50
CA THR A 116 6.51 10.71 6.38
C THR A 116 7.20 11.97 5.84
N GLN A 117 8.48 11.88 5.50
CA GLN A 117 9.25 12.98 4.92
C GLN A 117 8.63 13.51 3.62
N LEU A 118 8.23 12.61 2.72
CA LEU A 118 7.58 12.99 1.47
C LEU A 118 6.22 13.65 1.72
N SER A 119 5.42 13.13 2.66
CA SER A 119 4.13 13.75 3.01
C SER A 119 4.29 15.18 3.54
N TRP A 120 5.33 15.44 4.35
CA TRP A 120 5.65 16.79 4.81
C TRP A 120 6.09 17.71 3.68
N LYS A 121 6.91 17.22 2.75
CA LYS A 121 7.30 18.00 1.55
C LYS A 121 6.08 18.36 0.70
N LEU A 122 5.21 17.39 0.42
CA LEU A 122 3.97 17.62 -0.34
C LEU A 122 3.04 18.62 0.37
N LEU A 123 2.95 18.53 1.71
CA LEU A 123 2.15 19.47 2.50
C LEU A 123 2.72 20.89 2.44
N ALA A 124 4.04 21.04 2.53
CA ALA A 124 4.70 22.33 2.38
C ALA A 124 4.43 22.93 0.98
N ILE A 125 4.45 22.09 -0.06
CA ILE A 125 4.12 22.53 -1.42
C ILE A 125 2.67 23.00 -1.52
N ALA A 126 1.72 22.22 -0.99
CA ALA A 126 0.31 22.53 -1.01
C ALA A 126 -0.05 23.80 -0.21
N ARG A 127 0.72 24.12 0.85
CA ARG A 127 0.46 25.29 1.71
C ARG A 127 1.14 26.56 1.25
N GLU A 128 2.42 26.45 0.87
CA GLU A 128 3.27 27.62 0.69
C GLU A 128 4.00 27.64 -0.65
N THR A 129 4.58 26.51 -1.09
CA THR A 129 5.44 26.53 -2.27
C THR A 129 4.66 26.82 -3.56
N TYR A 130 3.37 26.47 -3.64
CA TYR A 130 2.57 26.80 -4.83
C TYR A 130 2.48 28.32 -5.10
N LYS A 131 2.69 29.17 -4.08
CA LYS A 131 2.66 30.63 -4.21
C LYS A 131 3.97 31.21 -4.77
N GLN A 132 5.02 30.39 -4.80
CA GLN A 132 6.38 30.80 -5.17
C GLN A 132 6.55 30.89 -6.70
N PRO A 133 7.61 31.57 -7.20
CA PRO A 133 7.96 31.53 -8.61
C PRO A 133 8.02 30.09 -9.13
N ARG A 134 7.71 29.89 -10.42
CA ARG A 134 7.67 28.57 -11.05
C ARG A 134 8.98 27.78 -10.85
N VAL A 135 10.12 28.46 -10.90
CA VAL A 135 11.44 27.85 -10.69
C VAL A 135 11.56 27.20 -9.30
N ASP A 136 11.12 27.88 -8.25
CA ASP A 136 11.19 27.36 -6.88
C ASP A 136 10.18 26.24 -6.65
N PHE A 137 8.99 26.36 -7.25
CA PHE A 137 7.96 25.34 -7.24
C PHE A 137 8.43 24.04 -7.94
N ASP A 138 8.97 24.15 -9.15
CA ASP A 138 9.48 23.02 -9.91
C ASP A 138 10.66 22.36 -9.20
N LYS A 139 11.54 23.15 -8.56
CA LYS A 139 12.64 22.62 -7.73
C LYS A 139 12.11 21.78 -6.56
N ALA A 140 11.13 22.31 -5.81
CA ALA A 140 10.55 21.57 -4.69
C ALA A 140 9.87 20.27 -5.16
N TYR A 141 9.20 20.31 -6.31
CA TYR A 141 8.62 19.10 -6.90
C TYR A 141 9.66 18.12 -7.43
N GLY A 142 10.79 18.58 -7.98
CA GLY A 142 11.88 17.70 -8.39
C GLY A 142 12.46 16.89 -7.22
N GLU A 143 12.60 17.52 -6.06
CA GLU A 143 12.98 16.82 -4.82
C GLU A 143 11.93 15.79 -4.39
N ALA A 144 10.64 16.14 -4.46
CA ALA A 144 9.54 15.24 -4.14
C ALA A 144 9.46 14.05 -5.12
N ASP A 145 9.65 14.31 -6.42
CA ASP A 145 9.66 13.30 -7.48
C ASP A 145 10.79 12.29 -7.30
N THR A 146 11.97 12.77 -6.84
CA THR A 146 13.12 11.90 -6.57
C THR A 146 12.81 10.95 -5.42
N LEU A 147 12.34 11.48 -4.29
CA LEU A 147 11.94 10.66 -3.13
C LEU A 147 10.83 9.67 -3.50
N PHE A 148 9.80 10.13 -4.21
CA PHE A 148 8.72 9.26 -4.65
C PHE A 148 9.21 8.16 -5.59
N GLY A 149 10.08 8.48 -6.55
CA GLY A 149 10.66 7.52 -7.48
C GLY A 149 11.42 6.40 -6.77
N GLU A 150 12.31 6.75 -5.84
CA GLU A 150 13.07 5.79 -5.03
C GLU A 150 12.14 4.85 -4.23
N MET A 151 11.06 5.38 -3.67
CA MET A 151 10.11 4.60 -2.87
C MET A 151 9.20 3.72 -3.73
N ASN A 152 8.90 4.15 -4.96
CA ASN A 152 8.06 3.43 -5.88
C ASN A 152 8.78 2.27 -6.59
N GLU A 153 10.12 2.22 -6.56
CA GLU A 153 10.88 1.10 -7.11
C GLU A 153 10.46 -0.25 -6.51
N ASP A 154 10.13 -0.28 -5.23
CA ASP A 154 9.71 -1.51 -4.55
C ASP A 154 8.32 -1.98 -4.98
N CYS A 155 7.41 -1.04 -5.19
CA CYS A 155 6.10 -1.32 -5.77
C CYS A 155 6.26 -1.88 -7.20
N ALA A 156 7.13 -1.27 -8.02
CA ALA A 156 7.44 -1.75 -9.37
C ALA A 156 8.10 -3.14 -9.37
N ARG A 157 9.05 -3.38 -8.47
CA ARG A 157 9.73 -4.68 -8.31
C ARG A 157 8.75 -5.78 -7.92
N THR A 158 7.89 -5.51 -6.94
CA THR A 158 6.87 -6.46 -6.48
C THR A 158 5.85 -6.77 -7.58
N ALA A 159 5.45 -5.77 -8.36
CA ALA A 159 4.56 -5.95 -9.51
C ALA A 159 5.20 -6.85 -10.58
N ARG A 160 6.48 -6.65 -10.94
CA ARG A 160 7.19 -7.49 -11.92
C ARG A 160 7.26 -8.96 -11.52
N LEU A 161 7.51 -9.23 -10.24
CA LEU A 161 7.54 -10.59 -9.70
C LEU A 161 6.15 -11.25 -9.63
N SER A 162 5.07 -10.54 -9.96
CA SER A 162 3.69 -11.07 -9.91
C SER A 162 3.22 -11.63 -11.24
N PHE A 163 3.99 -11.44 -12.32
CA PHE A 163 3.73 -11.96 -13.66
C PHE A 163 4.56 -13.22 -13.99
N PHE A 164 5.36 -13.69 -13.04
CA PHE A 164 6.12 -14.94 -13.09
C PHE A 164 5.77 -15.79 -11.86
#